data_AF-A0A2E5S743-F1
#
_entry.id   AF-A0A2E5S743-F1
#
_cell.length_a   1.000
_cell.length_b   1.000
_cell.length_c   1.000
_cell.angle_alpha   90.00
_cell.angle_beta   90.00
_cell.angle_gamma   90.00
#
_symmetry.space_group_name_H-M   'P 1'
#
loop_
_entity.id
_entity.type
_entity.pdbx_description
1 polymer ?
#
loop_
_entity_poly.entity_id
_entity_poly.type
_entity_poly.pdbx_seq_one_letter_code
_entity_poly.pdbx_strand_id
1 'polypeptide(L)'
;MSSKEIDNENKKKLKPEGWTARGQDQWLEKNRWQILESTIRDSLSIEGSLGSLLGSLQSLKRRVVVSGDELAVDILHFPGVLEFIQKAQGEFRSAASDQMERTKDLATVSEELDAVAHEIAQALHRGSGSARKAKEGGARIKENIQNLHEIARGIADESNGIRVVNDTLGKEMHGLGQVFVDVEKQINRVKGLSEQTNMLALNASIEAARAGEYGHGFAVVAEGVSDLAEKSSEAVKNIEEALLSMNRQFEVWSQRASDQMKQTDRINESVNDLEHIIETNTEFVQSVQSEIETSTGSYLDLEQQIEEIKKTTSLISDSAMQISTKADYIHGAADRIRESIGQLDDRVNQAVESITNQNPEWLLEFLRARRTDHLQWMASVDQALAAMNPESFPQLDHTRCNMGLWIYKAVVKSDAQRKVHDALEGPHRRLHTTAQELASLVGQNRKSEIRSKREELGKIYEEIAALFNDYESFLEAAVLAELRSEDSAD
;
A
#
# COMPACT_ATOMS: atom_id res chain seq x y z
N MET A 1 -40.82 83.69 -37.19
CA MET A 1 -40.39 84.17 -38.52
C MET A 1 -40.86 83.17 -39.56
N SER A 2 -41.37 83.63 -40.70
CA SER A 2 -41.85 82.73 -41.75
C SER A 2 -40.68 81.93 -42.33
N SER A 3 -40.91 80.66 -42.69
CA SER A 3 -39.91 79.75 -43.31
C SER A 3 -39.20 80.36 -44.53
N LYS A 4 -39.85 81.31 -45.22
CA LYS A 4 -39.25 82.06 -46.35
C LYS A 4 -38.26 83.16 -45.96
N GLU A 5 -38.32 83.68 -44.73
CA GLU A 5 -37.40 84.72 -44.26
C GLU A 5 -36.09 84.12 -43.71
N ILE A 6 -36.18 82.96 -43.05
CA ILE A 6 -35.03 82.22 -42.51
C ILE A 6 -34.16 81.65 -43.64
N ASP A 7 -34.78 81.12 -44.71
CA ASP A 7 -34.07 80.57 -45.87
C ASP A 7 -33.30 81.66 -46.66
N ASN A 8 -33.80 82.91 -46.64
CA ASN A 8 -33.17 84.03 -47.34
C ASN A 8 -32.05 84.70 -46.54
N GLU A 9 -32.10 84.65 -45.21
CA GLU A 9 -31.00 85.11 -44.33
C GLU A 9 -29.83 84.12 -44.30
N ASN A 10 -30.10 82.81 -44.29
CA ASN A 10 -29.04 81.79 -44.30
C ASN A 10 -28.33 81.69 -45.66
N LYS A 11 -29.03 81.88 -46.78
CA LYS A 11 -28.40 81.98 -48.11
C LYS A 11 -27.46 83.19 -48.25
N LYS A 12 -27.67 84.27 -47.47
CA LYS A 12 -26.77 85.44 -47.47
C LYS A 12 -25.49 85.24 -46.66
N LYS A 13 -25.48 84.36 -45.65
CA LYS A 13 -24.32 84.14 -44.76
C LYS A 13 -23.26 83.17 -45.30
N LEU A 14 -23.60 82.38 -46.33
CA LEU A 14 -22.71 81.36 -46.91
C LEU A 14 -22.05 81.77 -48.24
N LYS A 15 -22.14 83.05 -48.63
CA LYS A 15 -21.53 83.55 -49.86
C LYS A 15 -20.15 84.15 -49.54
N PRO A 16 -19.02 83.55 -49.98
CA PRO A 16 -17.74 84.24 -49.95
C PRO A 16 -17.82 85.46 -50.87
N GLU A 17 -17.38 86.63 -50.40
CA GLU A 17 -17.42 87.85 -51.21
C GLU A 17 -16.58 87.69 -52.49
N GLY A 18 -17.19 87.98 -53.65
CA GLY A 18 -16.49 88.03 -54.95
C GLY A 18 -16.68 86.86 -55.93
N TRP A 19 -17.48 85.83 -55.61
CA TRP A 19 -17.64 84.66 -56.49
C TRP A 19 -18.75 84.81 -57.56
N THR A 20 -18.53 84.24 -58.76
CA THR A 20 -19.53 84.15 -59.84
C THR A 20 -20.46 82.94 -59.64
N ALA A 21 -21.68 83.00 -60.19
CA ALA A 21 -22.73 81.97 -60.01
C ALA A 21 -22.27 80.54 -60.33
N ARG A 22 -21.35 80.35 -61.28
CA ARG A 22 -20.84 79.03 -61.67
C ARG A 22 -19.80 78.44 -60.69
N GLY A 23 -19.03 79.29 -60.00
CA GLY A 23 -18.13 78.85 -58.93
C GLY A 23 -18.88 78.45 -57.66
N GLN A 24 -20.06 79.04 -57.45
CA GLN A 24 -20.92 78.74 -56.30
C GLN A 24 -21.48 77.31 -56.35
N ASP A 25 -21.96 76.85 -57.49
CA ASP A 25 -22.50 75.49 -57.64
C ASP A 25 -21.43 74.41 -57.41
N GLN A 26 -20.21 74.61 -57.93
CA GLN A 26 -19.10 73.67 -57.73
C GLN A 26 -18.61 73.60 -56.27
N TRP A 27 -18.69 74.72 -55.53
CA TRP A 27 -18.33 74.74 -54.11
C TRP A 27 -19.42 74.09 -53.25
N LEU A 28 -20.70 74.30 -53.57
CA LEU A 28 -21.84 73.69 -52.89
C LEU A 28 -21.87 72.17 -53.06
N GLU A 29 -21.51 71.65 -54.24
CA GLU A 29 -21.38 70.20 -54.46
C GLU A 29 -20.23 69.59 -53.65
N LYS A 30 -19.08 70.26 -53.63
CA LYS A 30 -17.86 69.75 -52.95
C LYS A 30 -17.94 69.78 -51.42
N ASN A 31 -18.73 70.70 -50.86
CA ASN A 31 -18.89 70.88 -49.41
C ASN A 31 -20.28 70.44 -48.91
N ARG A 32 -21.04 69.70 -49.74
CA ARG A 32 -22.42 69.32 -49.48
C ARG A 32 -22.62 68.63 -48.12
N TRP A 33 -21.68 67.77 -47.71
CA TRP A 33 -21.73 67.09 -46.41
C TRP A 33 -21.47 68.01 -45.22
N GLN A 34 -20.50 68.92 -45.29
CA GLN A 34 -20.24 69.89 -44.23
C GLN A 34 -21.37 70.91 -44.08
N ILE A 35 -22.00 71.28 -45.20
CA ILE A 35 -23.20 72.13 -45.21
C ILE A 35 -24.41 71.36 -44.67
N LEU A 36 -24.57 70.07 -45.01
CA LEU A 36 -25.63 69.24 -44.44
C LEU A 36 -25.43 69.06 -42.94
N GLU A 37 -24.20 68.80 -42.49
CA GLU A 37 -23.85 68.64 -41.07
C GLU A 37 -24.01 69.96 -40.30
N SER A 38 -23.59 71.10 -40.86
CA SER A 38 -23.79 72.41 -40.22
C SER A 38 -25.25 72.83 -40.22
N THR A 39 -26.00 72.55 -41.28
CA THR A 39 -27.43 72.86 -41.37
C THR A 39 -28.24 71.95 -40.46
N ILE A 40 -27.86 70.68 -40.30
CA ILE A 40 -28.41 69.76 -39.31
C ILE A 40 -28.05 70.25 -37.90
N ARG A 41 -26.80 70.65 -37.64
CA ARG A 41 -26.35 71.20 -36.34
C ARG A 41 -27.05 72.51 -35.96
N ASP A 42 -27.26 73.41 -36.93
CA ASP A 42 -27.91 74.72 -36.73
C ASP A 42 -29.45 74.61 -36.73
N SER A 43 -30.04 73.67 -37.46
CA SER A 43 -31.48 73.35 -37.35
C SER A 43 -31.81 72.50 -36.11
N LEU A 44 -30.81 71.80 -35.56
CA LEU A 44 -30.88 71.07 -34.27
C LEU A 44 -30.41 71.91 -33.08
N SER A 45 -30.21 73.23 -33.22
CA SER A 45 -30.19 74.13 -32.05
C SER A 45 -31.62 74.31 -31.49
N ILE A 46 -32.29 73.19 -31.21
CA ILE A 46 -33.58 73.18 -30.54
C ILE A 46 -33.27 73.37 -29.05
N GLU A 47 -33.16 74.63 -28.65
CA GLU A 47 -33.06 74.99 -27.23
C GLU A 47 -34.30 74.46 -26.49
N GLY A 48 -34.08 73.79 -25.35
CA GLY A 48 -35.13 73.23 -24.50
C GLY A 48 -35.14 71.69 -24.44
N SER A 49 -36.31 71.13 -24.10
CA SER A 49 -36.52 69.71 -23.77
C SER A 49 -36.22 68.73 -24.92
N LEU A 50 -36.28 69.17 -26.18
CA LEU A 50 -36.02 68.31 -27.34
C LEU A 50 -34.52 68.05 -27.54
N GLY A 51 -33.67 69.07 -27.34
CA GLY A 51 -32.21 68.91 -27.42
C GLY A 51 -31.65 68.03 -26.29
N SER A 52 -32.20 68.14 -25.08
CA SER A 52 -31.83 67.24 -23.97
C SER A 52 -32.32 65.80 -24.20
N LEU A 53 -33.48 65.62 -24.83
CA LEU A 53 -34.00 64.31 -25.23
C LEU A 53 -33.13 63.68 -26.33
N LEU A 54 -32.70 64.46 -27.33
CA LEU A 54 -31.79 64.00 -28.39
C LEU A 54 -30.42 63.59 -27.82
N GLY A 55 -29.85 64.39 -26.91
CA GLY A 55 -28.61 64.04 -26.21
C GLY A 55 -28.76 62.80 -25.31
N SER A 56 -29.91 62.63 -24.65
CA SER A 56 -30.22 61.43 -23.87
C SER A 56 -30.37 60.19 -24.75
N LEU A 57 -30.98 60.32 -25.93
CA LEU A 57 -31.08 59.26 -26.93
C LEU A 57 -29.71 58.86 -27.49
N GLN A 58 -28.84 59.82 -27.79
CA GLN A 58 -27.47 59.54 -28.24
C GLN A 58 -26.65 58.86 -27.13
N SER A 59 -26.79 59.29 -25.89
CA SER A 59 -26.17 58.64 -24.73
C SER A 59 -26.70 57.22 -24.51
N LEU A 60 -28.00 57.00 -24.71
CA LEU A 60 -28.62 55.68 -24.65
C LEU A 60 -28.10 54.78 -25.79
N LYS A 61 -28.11 55.26 -27.04
CA LYS A 61 -27.55 54.54 -28.21
C LYS A 61 -26.11 54.11 -27.94
N ARG A 62 -25.26 55.03 -27.48
CA ARG A 62 -23.86 54.72 -27.16
C ARG A 62 -23.74 53.64 -26.09
N ARG A 63 -24.55 53.71 -25.01
CA ARG A 63 -24.55 52.68 -23.96
C ARG A 63 -25.02 51.32 -24.47
N VAL A 64 -26.05 51.30 -25.32
CA VAL A 64 -26.56 50.06 -25.93
C VAL A 64 -25.51 49.43 -26.86
N VAL A 65 -24.82 50.23 -27.68
CA VAL A 65 -23.76 49.74 -28.57
C VAL A 65 -22.59 49.16 -27.78
N VAL A 66 -22.09 49.88 -26.75
CA VAL A 66 -21.00 49.39 -25.90
C VAL A 66 -21.39 48.10 -25.18
N SER A 67 -22.59 48.06 -24.57
CA SER A 67 -23.08 46.86 -23.89
C SER A 67 -23.30 45.68 -24.86
N GLY A 68 -23.71 45.95 -26.09
CA GLY A 68 -23.87 44.93 -27.12
C GLY A 68 -22.54 44.38 -27.63
N ASP A 69 -21.52 45.23 -27.75
CA ASP A 69 -20.15 44.81 -28.10
C ASP A 69 -19.54 43.92 -27.01
N GLU A 70 -19.63 44.31 -25.74
CA GLU A 70 -19.18 43.50 -24.60
C GLU A 70 -19.86 42.12 -24.61
N LEU A 71 -21.19 42.09 -24.79
CA LEU A 71 -21.94 40.84 -24.84
C LEU A 71 -21.54 39.94 -26.03
N ALA A 72 -21.28 40.54 -27.20
CA ALA A 72 -20.85 39.78 -28.37
C ALA A 72 -19.47 39.17 -28.20
N VAL A 73 -18.52 39.93 -27.64
CA VAL A 73 -17.19 39.42 -27.31
C VAL A 73 -17.29 38.28 -26.30
N ASP A 74 -18.10 38.42 -25.25
CA ASP A 74 -18.30 37.36 -24.25
C ASP A 74 -18.86 36.09 -24.90
N ILE A 75 -19.91 36.20 -25.73
CA ILE A 75 -20.52 35.07 -26.43
C ILE A 75 -19.53 34.35 -27.36
N LEU A 76 -18.66 35.09 -28.05
CA LEU A 76 -17.62 34.49 -28.91
C LEU A 76 -16.52 33.77 -28.12
N HIS A 77 -16.34 34.07 -26.82
CA HIS A 77 -15.42 33.33 -25.94
C HIS A 77 -16.01 32.04 -25.37
N PHE A 78 -17.34 31.95 -25.21
CA PHE A 78 -18.00 30.80 -24.56
C PHE A 78 -17.64 29.41 -25.14
N PRO A 79 -17.46 29.21 -26.47
CA PRO A 79 -17.09 27.91 -27.01
C PRO A 79 -15.79 27.34 -26.41
N GLY A 80 -14.79 28.20 -26.15
CA GLY A 80 -13.54 27.76 -25.52
C GLY A 80 -13.72 27.35 -24.05
N VAL A 81 -14.65 27.99 -23.34
CA VAL A 81 -15.03 27.60 -21.98
C VAL A 81 -15.74 26.26 -21.99
N LEU A 82 -16.64 26.02 -22.95
CA LEU A 82 -17.34 24.74 -23.09
C LEU A 82 -16.37 23.60 -23.38
N GLU A 83 -15.41 23.79 -24.29
CA GLU A 83 -14.36 22.80 -24.58
C GLU A 83 -13.54 22.43 -23.33
N PHE A 84 -13.17 23.43 -22.53
CA PHE A 84 -12.48 23.20 -21.26
C PHE A 84 -13.32 22.34 -20.28
N ILE A 85 -14.61 22.65 -20.14
CA ILE A 85 -15.50 21.89 -19.25
C ILE A 85 -15.72 20.46 -19.78
N GLN A 86 -15.85 20.27 -21.11
CA GLN A 86 -15.97 18.94 -21.72
C GLN A 86 -14.73 18.09 -21.42
N LYS A 87 -13.54 18.66 -21.55
CA LYS A 87 -12.29 17.97 -21.22
C LYS A 87 -12.25 17.56 -19.75
N ALA A 88 -12.53 18.50 -18.84
CA ALA A 88 -12.57 18.22 -17.40
C ALA A 88 -13.61 17.14 -17.05
N GLN A 89 -14.79 17.16 -17.69
CA GLN A 89 -15.82 16.14 -17.53
C GLN A 89 -15.35 14.75 -17.98
N GLY A 90 -14.63 14.66 -19.10
CA GLY A 90 -14.01 13.42 -19.58
C GLY A 90 -12.99 12.85 -18.59
N GLU A 91 -12.12 13.72 -18.05
CA GLU A 91 -11.13 13.35 -17.03
C GLU A 91 -11.79 12.83 -15.75
N PHE A 92 -12.84 13.50 -15.24
CA PHE A 92 -13.60 13.02 -14.07
C PHE A 92 -14.23 11.65 -14.29
N ARG A 93 -14.79 11.41 -15.48
CA ARG A 93 -15.40 10.13 -15.83
C ARG A 93 -14.37 9.00 -15.87
N SER A 94 -13.20 9.27 -16.45
CA SER A 94 -12.09 8.30 -16.47
C SER A 94 -11.62 7.98 -15.06
N ALA A 95 -11.39 9.01 -14.24
CA ALA A 95 -10.93 8.85 -12.86
C ALA A 95 -11.95 8.05 -12.00
N ALA A 96 -13.25 8.26 -12.20
CA ALA A 96 -14.28 7.48 -11.54
C ALA A 96 -14.25 5.99 -11.95
N SER A 97 -14.05 5.70 -13.25
CA SER A 97 -13.91 4.33 -13.75
C SER A 97 -12.69 3.63 -13.16
N ASP A 98 -11.53 4.31 -13.16
CA ASP A 98 -10.30 3.79 -12.55
C ASP A 98 -10.49 3.52 -11.06
N GLN A 99 -11.24 4.38 -10.37
CA GLN A 99 -11.56 4.21 -8.95
C GLN A 99 -12.48 3.00 -8.71
N MET A 100 -13.44 2.73 -9.60
CA MET A 100 -14.30 1.53 -9.52
C MET A 100 -13.49 0.24 -9.70
N GLU A 101 -12.55 0.22 -10.66
CA GLU A 101 -11.67 -0.93 -10.87
C GLU A 101 -10.82 -1.22 -9.64
N ARG A 102 -10.15 -0.19 -9.09
CA ARG A 102 -9.40 -0.30 -7.83
C ARG A 102 -10.26 -0.77 -6.65
N THR A 103 -11.53 -0.38 -6.64
CA THR A 103 -12.47 -0.78 -5.59
C THR A 103 -12.83 -2.27 -5.68
N LYS A 104 -12.94 -2.80 -6.90
CA LYS A 104 -13.13 -4.24 -7.12
C LYS A 104 -11.92 -5.06 -6.66
N ASP A 105 -10.72 -4.57 -6.92
CA ASP A 105 -9.49 -5.18 -6.41
C ASP A 105 -9.49 -5.18 -4.87
N LEU A 106 -9.89 -4.06 -4.26
CA LEU A 106 -9.98 -3.94 -2.81
C LEU A 106 -11.00 -4.90 -2.19
N ALA A 107 -12.14 -5.11 -2.85
CA ALA A 107 -13.13 -6.11 -2.41
C ALA A 107 -12.56 -7.54 -2.48
N THR A 108 -11.83 -7.86 -3.54
CA THR A 108 -11.17 -9.17 -3.69
C THR A 108 -10.13 -9.39 -2.59
N VAL A 109 -9.28 -8.38 -2.33
CA VAL A 109 -8.30 -8.42 -1.23
C VAL A 109 -8.99 -8.59 0.12
N SER A 110 -10.15 -7.97 0.33
CA SER A 110 -10.93 -8.14 1.55
C SER A 110 -11.43 -9.58 1.75
N GLU A 111 -11.89 -10.24 0.68
CA GLU A 111 -12.29 -11.65 0.73
C GLU A 111 -11.10 -12.57 1.03
N GLU A 112 -9.95 -12.31 0.40
CA GLU A 112 -8.71 -13.06 0.65
C GLU A 112 -8.23 -12.89 2.09
N LEU A 113 -8.27 -11.67 2.64
CA LEU A 113 -7.90 -11.41 4.03
C LEU A 113 -8.81 -12.12 5.03
N ASP A 114 -10.11 -12.20 4.77
CA ASP A 114 -11.05 -12.93 5.62
C ASP A 114 -10.73 -14.44 5.61
N ALA A 115 -10.45 -15.00 4.43
CA ALA A 115 -10.05 -16.40 4.29
C ALA A 115 -8.74 -16.69 5.05
N VAL A 116 -7.72 -15.83 4.89
CA VAL A 116 -6.45 -15.95 5.61
C VAL A 116 -6.67 -15.84 7.13
N ALA A 117 -7.45 -14.87 7.60
CA ALA A 117 -7.75 -14.73 9.03
C ALA A 117 -8.45 -15.99 9.58
N HIS A 118 -9.34 -16.60 8.80
CA HIS A 118 -9.99 -17.86 9.16
C HIS A 118 -9.00 -19.03 9.25
N GLU A 119 -8.10 -19.17 8.27
CA GLU A 119 -7.07 -20.22 8.28
C GLU A 119 -6.13 -20.10 9.47
N ILE A 120 -5.66 -18.88 9.77
CA ILE A 120 -4.79 -18.65 10.93
C ILE A 120 -5.56 -18.97 12.23
N ALA A 121 -6.84 -18.60 12.33
CA ALA A 121 -7.64 -18.92 13.51
C ALA A 121 -7.78 -20.43 13.74
N GLN A 122 -7.98 -21.21 12.68
CA GLN A 122 -7.96 -22.67 12.77
C GLN A 122 -6.59 -23.20 13.18
N ALA A 123 -5.51 -22.65 12.62
CA ALA A 123 -4.14 -23.04 12.97
C ALA A 123 -3.86 -22.77 14.45
N LEU A 124 -4.29 -21.64 15.00
CA LEU A 124 -4.20 -21.32 16.43
C LEU A 124 -4.96 -22.32 17.29
N HIS A 125 -6.19 -22.66 16.91
CA HIS A 125 -6.96 -23.65 17.67
C HIS A 125 -6.26 -25.02 17.69
N ARG A 126 -5.67 -25.45 16.56
CA ARG A 126 -4.90 -26.70 16.49
C ARG A 126 -3.62 -26.60 17.33
N GLY A 127 -2.90 -25.48 17.25
CA GLY A 127 -1.68 -25.21 18.00
C GLY A 127 -1.90 -25.22 19.51
N SER A 128 -2.91 -24.49 19.98
CA SER A 128 -3.33 -24.46 21.39
C SER A 128 -3.76 -25.85 21.89
N GLY A 129 -4.50 -26.60 21.05
CA GLY A 129 -4.84 -27.99 21.34
C GLY A 129 -3.61 -28.90 21.52
N SER A 130 -2.60 -28.74 20.66
CA SER A 130 -1.33 -29.46 20.75
C SER A 130 -0.52 -29.07 21.98
N ALA A 131 -0.44 -27.77 22.31
CA ALA A 131 0.24 -27.28 23.51
C ALA A 131 -0.39 -27.83 24.79
N ARG A 132 -1.73 -27.91 24.85
CA ARG A 132 -2.45 -28.55 25.96
C ARG A 132 -2.10 -30.03 26.09
N LYS A 133 -2.12 -30.78 24.99
CA LYS A 133 -1.73 -32.21 25.00
C LYS A 133 -0.28 -32.41 25.43
N ALA A 134 0.63 -31.54 25.00
CA ALA A 134 2.02 -31.57 25.43
C ALA A 134 2.15 -31.31 26.94
N LYS A 135 1.35 -30.37 27.49
CA LYS A 135 1.30 -30.08 28.93
C LYS A 135 0.83 -31.29 29.75
N GLU A 136 -0.24 -31.94 29.30
CA GLU A 136 -0.74 -33.18 29.90
C GLU A 136 0.30 -34.32 29.81
N GLY A 137 0.98 -34.45 28.66
CA GLY A 137 2.08 -35.38 28.47
C GLY A 137 3.24 -35.14 29.44
N GLY A 138 3.68 -33.89 29.59
CA GLY A 138 4.72 -33.50 30.53
C GLY A 138 4.35 -33.78 31.98
N ALA A 139 3.08 -33.59 32.37
CA ALA A 139 2.58 -33.94 33.70
C ALA A 139 2.65 -35.45 33.96
N ARG A 140 2.29 -36.29 32.98
CA ARG A 140 2.41 -37.75 33.08
C ARG A 140 3.86 -38.21 33.16
N ILE A 141 4.77 -37.58 32.42
CA ILE A 141 6.20 -37.89 32.52
C ILE A 141 6.72 -37.53 33.91
N LYS A 142 6.30 -36.39 34.47
CA LYS A 142 6.66 -36.00 35.86
C LYS A 142 6.20 -37.03 36.89
N GLU A 143 4.98 -37.55 36.76
CA GLU A 143 4.48 -38.65 37.60
C GLU A 143 5.33 -39.92 37.43
N ASN A 144 5.66 -40.30 36.19
CA ASN A 144 6.53 -41.45 35.93
C ASN A 144 7.92 -41.28 36.54
N ILE A 145 8.49 -40.07 36.51
CA ILE A 145 9.77 -39.75 37.14
C ILE A 145 9.69 -39.98 38.66
N GLN A 146 8.59 -39.58 39.31
CA GLN A 146 8.38 -39.82 40.74
C GLN A 146 8.33 -41.32 41.04
N ASN A 147 7.57 -42.09 40.26
CA ASN A 147 7.48 -43.55 40.39
C ASN A 147 8.85 -44.22 40.19
N LEU A 148 9.64 -43.77 39.20
CA LEU A 148 10.99 -44.28 38.96
C LEU A 148 11.93 -43.98 40.14
N HIS A 149 11.81 -42.81 40.75
CA HIS A 149 12.60 -42.46 41.93
C HIS A 149 12.27 -43.36 43.14
N GLU A 150 10.99 -43.69 43.35
CA GLU A 150 10.58 -44.65 44.38
C GLU A 150 11.11 -46.07 44.10
N ILE A 151 11.04 -46.52 42.84
CA ILE A 151 11.57 -47.83 42.43
C ILE A 151 13.09 -47.89 42.64
N ALA A 152 13.83 -46.88 42.19
CA ALA A 152 15.29 -46.81 42.34
C ALA A 152 15.69 -46.87 43.82
N ARG A 153 15.00 -46.11 44.68
CA ARG A 153 15.20 -46.16 46.13
C ARG A 153 14.91 -47.54 46.71
N GLY A 154 13.80 -48.16 46.32
CA GLY A 154 13.44 -49.52 46.78
C GLY A 154 14.50 -50.56 46.41
N ILE A 155 15.03 -50.51 45.19
CA ILE A 155 16.11 -51.41 44.74
C ILE A 155 17.40 -51.15 45.52
N ALA A 156 17.76 -49.89 45.76
CA ALA A 156 18.94 -49.53 46.54
C ALA A 156 18.86 -50.06 47.99
N ASP A 157 17.70 -49.93 48.63
CA ASP A 157 17.46 -50.42 49.98
C ASP A 157 17.57 -51.96 50.05
N GLU A 158 16.99 -52.66 49.08
CA GLU A 158 17.03 -54.13 49.01
C GLU A 158 18.44 -54.64 48.69
N SER A 159 19.15 -53.98 47.79
CA SER A 159 20.57 -54.24 47.49
C SER A 159 21.46 -54.08 48.73
N ASN A 160 21.23 -53.01 49.51
CA ASN A 160 21.93 -52.81 50.77
C ASN A 160 21.59 -53.90 51.81
N GLY A 161 20.32 -54.33 51.86
CA GLY A 161 19.88 -55.46 52.68
C GLY A 161 20.64 -56.75 52.34
N ILE A 162 20.76 -57.08 51.05
CA ILE A 162 21.52 -58.25 50.58
C ILE A 162 23.00 -58.15 51.02
N ARG A 163 23.61 -56.98 50.91
CA ARG A 163 25.01 -56.77 51.32
C ARG A 163 25.21 -57.03 52.81
N VAL A 164 24.30 -56.57 53.66
CA VAL A 164 24.34 -56.83 55.12
C VAL A 164 24.21 -58.31 55.42
N VAL A 165 23.28 -59.00 54.75
CA VAL A 165 23.10 -60.45 54.89
C VAL A 165 24.37 -61.20 54.46
N ASN A 166 24.97 -60.82 53.34
CA ASN A 166 26.14 -61.50 52.82
C ASN A 166 27.42 -61.24 53.65
N ASP A 167 27.58 -60.04 54.21
CA ASP A 167 28.65 -59.75 55.17
C ASP A 167 28.52 -60.60 56.45
N THR A 168 27.28 -60.78 56.92
CA THR A 168 26.99 -61.66 58.06
C THR A 168 27.30 -63.12 57.72
N LEU A 169 26.85 -63.59 56.56
CA LEU A 169 27.14 -64.93 56.05
C LEU A 169 28.66 -65.16 55.93
N GLY A 170 29.40 -64.18 55.40
CA GLY A 170 30.86 -64.26 55.30
C GLY A 170 31.55 -64.46 56.65
N LYS A 171 31.09 -63.77 57.71
CA LYS A 171 31.60 -63.93 59.08
C LYS A 171 31.26 -65.31 59.66
N GLU A 172 30.01 -65.76 59.49
CA GLU A 172 29.57 -67.08 59.94
C GLU A 172 30.34 -68.20 59.23
N MET A 173 30.56 -68.04 57.92
CA MET A 173 31.35 -68.97 57.13
C MET A 173 32.79 -69.03 57.63
N HIS A 174 33.44 -67.89 57.86
CA HIS A 174 34.79 -67.85 58.41
C HIS A 174 34.88 -68.60 59.76
N GLY A 175 33.90 -68.38 60.65
CA GLY A 175 33.80 -69.10 61.93
C GLY A 175 33.64 -70.60 61.75
N LEU A 176 32.78 -71.05 60.83
CA LEU A 176 32.56 -72.47 60.55
C LEU A 176 33.80 -73.14 59.93
N GLY A 177 34.54 -72.43 59.07
CA GLY A 177 35.82 -72.89 58.54
C GLY A 177 36.83 -73.20 59.65
N GLN A 178 36.89 -72.34 60.67
CA GLN A 178 37.76 -72.57 61.84
C GLN A 178 37.33 -73.83 62.63
N VAL A 179 36.02 -74.05 62.77
CA VAL A 179 35.48 -75.27 63.42
C VAL A 179 35.88 -76.52 62.65
N PHE A 180 35.82 -76.52 61.31
CA PHE A 180 36.25 -77.68 60.51
C PHE A 180 37.72 -78.03 60.73
N VAL A 181 38.62 -77.03 60.77
CA VAL A 181 40.04 -77.22 61.06
C VAL A 181 40.24 -77.84 62.45
N ASP A 182 39.49 -77.35 63.45
CA ASP A 182 39.58 -77.88 64.81
C ASP A 182 39.07 -79.33 64.90
N VAL A 183 37.98 -79.66 64.21
CA VAL A 183 37.43 -81.03 64.16
C VAL A 183 38.39 -81.98 63.45
N GLU A 184 38.96 -81.56 62.31
CA GLU A 184 39.97 -82.34 61.57
C GLU A 184 41.16 -82.71 62.47
N LYS A 185 41.63 -81.75 63.30
CA LYS A 185 42.69 -81.98 64.28
C LYS A 185 42.29 -83.01 65.34
N GLN A 186 41.05 -82.98 65.83
CA GLN A 186 40.57 -83.99 66.79
C GLN A 186 40.45 -85.38 66.15
N ILE A 187 39.93 -85.47 64.92
CA ILE A 187 39.81 -86.74 64.19
C ILE A 187 41.17 -87.38 63.99
N ASN A 188 42.17 -86.62 63.53
CA ASN A 188 43.54 -87.10 63.39
C ASN A 188 44.13 -87.62 64.72
N ARG A 189 43.79 -86.96 65.84
CA ARG A 189 44.19 -87.41 67.17
C ARG A 189 43.51 -88.73 67.57
N VAL A 190 42.21 -88.88 67.30
CA VAL A 190 41.46 -90.13 67.58
C VAL A 190 41.94 -91.27 66.69
N LYS A 191 42.30 -90.99 65.43
CA LYS A 191 42.94 -91.94 64.51
C LYS A 191 44.24 -92.48 65.10
N GLY A 192 45.13 -91.58 65.51
CA GLY A 192 46.39 -91.95 66.15
C GLY A 192 46.19 -92.75 67.45
N LEU A 193 45.18 -92.41 68.25
CA LEU A 193 44.82 -93.18 69.44
C LEU A 193 44.29 -94.58 69.10
N SER A 194 43.48 -94.71 68.04
CA SER A 194 42.93 -95.99 67.58
C SER A 194 44.05 -96.90 67.06
N GLU A 195 44.98 -96.36 66.27
CA GLU A 195 46.18 -97.07 65.80
C GLU A 195 47.09 -97.50 66.96
N GLN A 196 47.34 -96.61 67.93
CA GLN A 196 48.10 -96.95 69.14
C GLN A 196 47.42 -98.04 69.97
N THR A 197 46.10 -97.94 70.14
CA THR A 197 45.31 -98.93 70.89
C THR A 197 45.33 -100.28 70.19
N ASN A 198 45.22 -100.30 68.86
CA ASN A 198 45.32 -101.51 68.06
C ASN A 198 46.72 -102.15 68.17
N MET A 199 47.78 -101.34 68.13
CA MET A 199 49.15 -101.81 68.34
C MET A 199 49.38 -102.37 69.75
N LEU A 200 48.82 -101.74 70.78
CA LEU A 200 48.86 -102.23 72.16
C LEU A 200 48.09 -103.55 72.32
N ALA A 201 46.90 -103.65 71.70
CA ALA A 201 46.08 -104.85 71.69
C ALA A 201 46.75 -106.01 70.94
N LEU A 202 47.43 -105.72 69.83
CA LEU A 202 48.24 -106.71 69.10
C LEU A 202 49.42 -107.21 69.95
N ASN A 203 50.16 -106.31 70.59
CA ASN A 203 51.25 -106.67 71.50
C ASN A 203 50.74 -107.51 72.69
N ALA A 204 49.58 -107.15 73.25
CA ALA A 204 48.94 -107.91 74.33
C ALA A 204 48.46 -109.29 73.85
N SER A 205 47.91 -109.40 72.63
CA SER A 205 47.54 -110.68 72.02
C SER A 205 48.74 -111.60 71.81
N ILE A 206 49.87 -111.04 71.36
CA ILE A 206 51.14 -111.78 71.20
C ILE A 206 51.62 -112.30 72.55
N GLU A 207 51.64 -111.46 73.60
CA GLU A 207 52.12 -111.87 74.91
C GLU A 207 51.15 -112.84 75.62
N ALA A 208 49.84 -112.70 75.39
CA ALA A 208 48.83 -113.66 75.84
C ALA A 208 48.99 -115.03 75.16
N ALA A 209 49.29 -115.07 73.85
CA ALA A 209 49.63 -116.31 73.14
C ALA A 209 50.93 -116.94 73.67
N ARG A 210 51.89 -116.12 74.10
CA ARG A 210 53.17 -116.54 74.69
C ARG A 210 53.03 -117.18 76.07
N ALA A 211 52.02 -116.79 76.84
CA ALA A 211 51.69 -117.34 78.15
C ALA A 211 50.93 -118.68 78.12
N GLY A 212 50.57 -119.19 76.92
CA GLY A 212 49.90 -120.49 76.76
C GLY A 212 48.52 -120.55 77.42
N GLU A 213 48.20 -121.64 78.13
CA GLU A 213 46.88 -121.84 78.77
C GLU A 213 46.54 -120.76 79.82
N TYR A 214 47.54 -120.17 80.49
CA TYR A 214 47.33 -119.13 81.50
C TYR A 214 47.01 -117.75 80.90
N GLY A 215 47.22 -117.56 79.59
CA GLY A 215 46.98 -116.31 78.87
C GLY A 215 45.63 -116.22 78.18
N HIS A 216 44.81 -117.28 78.21
CA HIS A 216 43.63 -117.41 77.36
C HIS A 216 42.57 -116.30 77.58
N GLY A 217 42.32 -115.92 78.84
CA GLY A 217 41.42 -114.80 79.16
C GLY A 217 41.95 -113.44 78.69
N PHE A 218 43.27 -113.24 78.72
CA PHE A 218 43.90 -112.02 78.21
C PHE A 218 43.89 -111.96 76.68
N ALA A 219 44.01 -113.11 75.99
CA ALA A 219 43.93 -113.17 74.53
C ALA A 219 42.54 -112.74 74.03
N VAL A 220 41.46 -113.21 74.66
CA VAL A 220 40.08 -112.82 74.30
C VAL A 220 39.84 -111.31 74.50
N VAL A 221 40.35 -110.74 75.60
CA VAL A 221 40.24 -109.30 75.85
C VAL A 221 41.06 -108.50 74.84
N ALA A 222 42.28 -108.95 74.53
CA ALA A 222 43.15 -108.28 73.56
C ALA A 222 42.59 -108.32 72.13
N GLU A 223 41.98 -109.43 71.71
CA GLU A 223 41.27 -109.54 70.43
C GLU A 223 40.04 -108.62 70.40
N GLY A 224 39.27 -108.56 71.48
CA GLY A 224 38.13 -107.62 71.62
C GLY A 224 38.54 -106.14 71.62
N VAL A 225 39.70 -105.79 72.20
CA VAL A 225 40.25 -104.42 72.14
C VAL A 225 40.77 -104.09 70.75
N SER A 226 41.38 -105.06 70.05
CA SER A 226 41.84 -104.90 68.66
C SER A 226 40.65 -104.65 67.72
N ASP A 227 39.59 -105.46 67.82
CA ASP A 227 38.34 -105.29 67.06
C ASP A 227 37.67 -103.93 67.35
N LEU A 228 37.66 -103.48 68.62
CA LEU A 228 37.14 -102.16 68.98
C LEU A 228 37.98 -101.02 68.39
N ALA A 229 39.32 -101.17 68.39
CA ALA A 229 40.23 -100.19 67.81
C ALA A 229 40.11 -100.13 66.28
N GLU A 230 39.91 -101.26 65.61
CA GLU A 230 39.65 -101.34 64.16
C GLU A 230 38.32 -100.67 63.81
N LYS A 231 37.23 -100.98 64.53
CA LYS A 231 35.94 -100.29 64.38
C LYS A 231 36.01 -98.80 64.65
N SER A 232 36.84 -98.37 65.61
CA SER A 232 37.10 -96.94 65.88
C SER A 232 37.81 -96.28 64.68
N SER A 233 38.80 -96.95 64.08
CA SER A 233 39.47 -96.48 62.87
C SER A 233 38.53 -96.38 61.66
N GLU A 234 37.64 -97.35 61.49
CA GLU A 234 36.60 -97.32 60.45
C GLU A 234 35.62 -96.16 60.68
N ALA A 235 35.17 -95.94 61.92
CA ALA A 235 34.31 -94.82 62.27
C ALA A 235 35.01 -93.47 62.00
N VAL A 236 36.29 -93.33 62.38
CA VAL A 236 37.12 -92.16 62.07
C VAL A 236 37.17 -91.90 60.57
N LYS A 237 37.38 -92.93 59.75
CA LYS A 237 37.41 -92.80 58.28
C LYS A 237 36.06 -92.29 57.73
N ASN A 238 34.94 -92.80 58.23
CA ASN A 238 33.62 -92.32 57.82
C ASN A 238 33.40 -90.84 58.19
N ILE A 239 33.92 -90.39 59.35
CA ILE A 239 33.86 -88.97 59.74
C ILE A 239 34.80 -88.13 58.87
N GLU A 240 36.00 -88.61 58.51
CA GLU A 240 36.90 -87.93 57.55
C GLU A 240 36.19 -87.71 56.21
N GLU A 241 35.51 -88.74 55.68
CA GLU A 241 34.75 -88.64 54.42
C GLU A 241 33.59 -87.64 54.52
N ALA A 242 32.85 -87.63 55.64
CA ALA A 242 31.80 -86.65 55.90
C ALA A 242 32.36 -85.22 56.00
N LEU A 243 33.49 -85.03 56.69
CA LEU A 243 34.16 -83.74 56.84
C LEU A 243 34.63 -83.20 55.49
N LEU A 244 35.23 -84.06 54.65
CA LEU A 244 35.60 -83.71 53.28
C LEU A 244 34.38 -83.30 52.45
N SER A 245 33.26 -84.01 52.59
CA SER A 245 32.02 -83.63 51.91
C SER A 245 31.47 -82.29 52.40
N MET A 246 31.53 -82.01 53.70
CA MET A 246 31.10 -80.73 54.28
C MET A 246 32.00 -79.58 53.80
N ASN A 247 33.32 -79.80 53.77
CA ASN A 247 34.27 -78.80 53.29
C ASN A 247 34.05 -78.44 51.81
N ARG A 248 33.73 -79.44 50.96
CA ARG A 248 33.33 -79.17 49.56
C ARG A 248 32.04 -78.35 49.46
N GLN A 249 31.04 -78.63 50.31
CA GLN A 249 29.80 -77.84 50.33
C GLN A 249 30.05 -76.41 50.80
N PHE A 250 30.92 -76.25 51.79
CA PHE A 250 31.36 -74.96 52.29
C PHE A 250 32.04 -74.10 51.20
N GLU A 251 32.96 -74.68 50.44
CA GLU A 251 33.62 -74.01 49.30
C GLU A 251 32.57 -73.49 48.28
N VAL A 252 31.58 -74.33 47.96
CA VAL A 252 30.48 -73.97 47.04
C VAL A 252 29.63 -72.82 47.60
N TRP A 253 29.33 -72.82 48.90
CA TRP A 253 28.59 -71.71 49.52
C TRP A 253 29.39 -70.41 49.51
N SER A 254 30.71 -70.48 49.74
CA SER A 254 31.60 -69.32 49.75
C SER A 254 31.65 -68.67 48.37
N GLN A 255 31.77 -69.52 47.34
CA GLN A 255 31.73 -69.07 45.95
C GLN A 255 30.39 -68.44 45.60
N ARG A 256 29.26 -69.04 46.01
CA ARG A 256 27.92 -68.47 45.78
C ARG A 256 27.73 -67.12 46.48
N ALA A 257 28.20 -66.97 47.71
CA ALA A 257 28.16 -65.71 48.44
C ALA A 257 29.00 -64.61 47.73
N SER A 258 30.18 -64.98 47.21
CA SER A 258 31.03 -64.07 46.43
C SER A 258 30.35 -63.63 45.12
N ASP A 259 29.74 -64.59 44.40
CA ASP A 259 29.03 -64.29 43.15
C ASP A 259 27.78 -63.44 43.40
N GLN A 260 27.08 -63.64 44.51
CA GLN A 260 25.96 -62.81 44.93
C GLN A 260 26.41 -61.36 45.20
N MET A 261 27.57 -61.13 45.84
CA MET A 261 28.13 -59.79 46.00
C MET A 261 28.41 -59.10 44.67
N LYS A 262 29.06 -59.79 43.73
CA LYS A 262 29.30 -59.24 42.38
C LYS A 262 28.01 -58.92 41.63
N GLN A 263 26.92 -59.64 41.92
CA GLN A 263 25.61 -59.33 41.36
C GLN A 263 25.01 -58.09 42.02
N THR A 264 25.12 -57.96 43.34
CA THR A 264 24.69 -56.77 44.10
C THR A 264 25.43 -55.51 43.64
N ASP A 265 26.74 -55.58 43.39
CA ASP A 265 27.52 -54.44 42.88
C ASP A 265 27.01 -53.98 41.51
N ARG A 266 26.72 -54.93 40.59
CA ARG A 266 26.12 -54.63 39.29
C ARG A 266 24.71 -54.03 39.39
N ILE A 267 23.92 -54.46 40.38
CA ILE A 267 22.60 -53.85 40.66
C ILE A 267 22.78 -52.39 41.08
N ASN A 268 23.74 -52.09 41.97
CA ASN A 268 24.01 -50.72 42.40
C ASN A 268 24.48 -49.82 41.25
N GLU A 269 25.32 -50.33 40.35
CA GLU A 269 25.70 -49.61 39.13
C GLU A 269 24.47 -49.29 38.27
N SER A 270 23.57 -50.27 38.09
CA SER A 270 22.32 -50.07 37.33
C SER A 270 21.38 -49.06 37.99
N VAL A 271 21.36 -48.98 39.32
CA VAL A 271 20.60 -47.95 40.06
C VAL A 271 21.17 -46.56 39.80
N ASN A 272 22.50 -46.40 39.82
CA ASN A 272 23.12 -45.11 39.50
C ASN A 272 22.82 -44.68 38.05
N ASP A 273 22.84 -45.62 37.09
CA ASP A 273 22.44 -45.33 35.71
C ASP A 273 20.97 -44.89 35.62
N LEU A 274 20.08 -45.51 36.40
CA LEU A 274 18.67 -45.11 36.50
C LEU A 274 18.51 -43.71 37.11
N GLU A 275 19.29 -43.35 38.12
CA GLU A 275 19.29 -41.99 38.69
C GLU A 275 19.68 -40.94 37.64
N HIS A 276 20.69 -41.23 36.81
CA HIS A 276 21.08 -40.32 35.74
C HIS A 276 19.99 -40.16 34.66
N ILE A 277 19.27 -41.24 34.33
CA ILE A 277 18.10 -41.18 33.43
C ILE A 277 16.98 -40.33 34.05
N ILE A 278 16.75 -40.44 35.36
CA ILE A 278 15.77 -39.63 36.09
C ILE A 278 16.11 -38.14 36.02
N GLU A 279 17.37 -37.77 36.23
CA GLU A 279 17.85 -36.38 36.11
C GLU A 279 17.63 -35.84 34.70
N THR A 280 18.08 -36.58 33.68
CA THR A 280 17.94 -36.18 32.27
C THR A 280 16.47 -36.00 31.88
N ASN A 281 15.59 -36.91 32.32
CA ASN A 281 14.15 -36.79 32.05
C ASN A 281 13.53 -35.60 32.79
N THR A 282 14.03 -35.25 33.97
CA THR A 282 13.56 -34.08 34.73
C THR A 282 13.88 -32.79 33.99
N GLU A 283 15.13 -32.65 33.51
CA GLU A 283 15.55 -31.51 32.68
C GLU A 283 14.73 -31.42 31.38
N PHE A 284 14.52 -32.55 30.71
CA PHE A 284 13.70 -32.62 29.50
C PHE A 284 12.27 -32.11 29.75
N VAL A 285 11.61 -32.55 30.81
CA VAL A 285 10.27 -32.09 31.16
C VAL A 285 10.24 -30.58 31.46
N GLN A 286 11.25 -30.04 32.12
CA GLN A 286 11.35 -28.60 32.37
C GLN A 286 11.50 -27.80 31.06
N SER A 287 12.34 -28.26 30.14
CA SER A 287 12.50 -27.65 28.82
C SER A 287 11.18 -27.62 28.06
N VAL A 288 10.48 -28.76 28.00
CA VAL A 288 9.18 -28.89 27.33
C VAL A 288 8.14 -27.96 27.96
N GLN A 289 8.13 -27.81 29.30
CA GLN A 289 7.20 -26.88 29.96
C GLN A 289 7.47 -25.42 29.58
N SER A 290 8.73 -25.00 29.55
CA SER A 290 9.12 -23.64 29.15
C SER A 290 8.75 -23.34 27.69
N GLU A 291 8.92 -24.31 26.79
CA GLU A 291 8.53 -24.18 25.39
C GLU A 291 7.00 -24.07 25.24
N ILE A 292 6.24 -24.85 26.01
CA ILE A 292 4.78 -24.78 26.03
C ILE A 292 4.29 -23.41 26.51
N GLU A 293 4.87 -22.85 27.56
CA GLU A 293 4.51 -21.51 28.06
C GLU A 293 4.77 -20.44 27.02
N THR A 294 5.94 -20.48 26.38
CA THR A 294 6.31 -19.55 25.29
C THR A 294 5.35 -19.67 24.10
N SER A 295 5.04 -20.91 23.69
CA SER A 295 4.11 -21.19 22.59
C SER A 295 2.69 -20.71 22.93
N THR A 296 2.24 -20.90 24.17
CA THR A 296 0.93 -20.43 24.64
C THR A 296 0.84 -18.91 24.61
N GLY A 297 1.89 -18.20 25.05
CA GLY A 297 1.96 -16.73 24.92
C GLY A 297 1.87 -16.28 23.48
N SER A 298 2.63 -16.92 22.57
CA SER A 298 2.62 -16.62 21.14
C SER A 298 1.23 -16.82 20.51
N TYR A 299 0.48 -17.83 20.95
CA TYR A 299 -0.90 -18.04 20.46
C TYR A 299 -1.86 -16.94 20.89
N LEU A 300 -1.73 -16.40 22.10
CA LEU A 300 -2.55 -15.28 22.57
C LEU A 300 -2.27 -14.00 21.77
N ASP A 301 -1.00 -13.72 21.50
CA ASP A 301 -0.61 -12.57 20.68
C ASP A 301 -1.16 -12.67 19.25
N LEU A 302 -1.08 -13.87 18.66
CA LEU A 302 -1.66 -14.12 17.33
C LEU A 302 -3.19 -14.03 17.32
N GLU A 303 -3.86 -14.46 18.41
CA GLU A 303 -5.32 -14.33 18.53
C GLU A 303 -5.75 -12.85 18.50
N GLN A 304 -5.01 -11.97 19.20
CA GLN A 304 -5.24 -10.52 19.12
C GLN A 304 -5.02 -9.98 17.71
N GLN A 305 -3.93 -10.39 17.04
CA GLN A 305 -3.64 -9.94 15.67
C GLN A 305 -4.73 -10.33 14.67
N ILE A 306 -5.29 -11.54 14.78
CA ILE A 306 -6.40 -11.98 13.93
C ILE A 306 -7.63 -11.09 14.13
N GLU A 307 -7.94 -10.71 15.37
CA GLU A 307 -9.09 -9.84 15.65
C GLU A 307 -8.88 -8.44 15.03
N GLU A 308 -7.65 -7.91 15.10
CA GLU A 308 -7.29 -6.67 14.42
C GLU A 308 -7.38 -6.77 12.88
N ILE A 309 -6.95 -7.90 12.31
CA ILE A 309 -7.09 -8.17 10.87
C ILE A 309 -8.56 -8.20 10.46
N LYS A 310 -9.41 -8.91 11.20
CA LYS A 310 -10.87 -8.95 10.94
C LYS A 310 -11.50 -7.58 10.97
N LYS A 311 -11.17 -6.77 11.99
CA LYS A 311 -11.67 -5.39 12.10
C LYS A 311 -11.21 -4.54 10.92
N THR A 312 -9.94 -4.64 10.55
CA THR A 312 -9.37 -3.89 9.41
C THR A 312 -10.01 -4.31 8.08
N THR A 313 -10.23 -5.61 7.90
CA THR A 313 -10.90 -6.17 6.72
C THR A 313 -12.33 -5.64 6.60
N SER A 314 -13.08 -5.59 7.69
CA SER A 314 -14.42 -5.00 7.71
C SER A 314 -14.41 -3.50 7.33
N LEU A 315 -13.44 -2.73 7.84
CA LEU A 315 -13.29 -1.31 7.49
C LEU A 315 -12.93 -1.10 6.00
N ILE A 316 -12.10 -1.99 5.45
CA ILE A 316 -11.74 -1.99 4.03
C ILE A 316 -12.98 -2.26 3.17
N SER A 317 -13.77 -3.28 3.51
CA SER A 317 -15.00 -3.61 2.79
C SER A 317 -16.01 -2.46 2.81
N ASP A 318 -16.21 -1.80 3.95
CA ASP A 318 -17.11 -0.65 4.05
C ASP A 318 -16.59 0.53 3.22
N SER A 319 -15.28 0.81 3.30
CA SER A 319 -14.63 1.87 2.51
C SER A 319 -14.77 1.61 1.01
N ALA A 320 -14.59 0.37 0.57
CA ALA A 320 -14.77 -0.03 -0.82
C ALA A 320 -16.22 0.26 -1.28
N MET A 321 -17.22 -0.13 -0.49
CA MET A 321 -18.63 0.12 -0.80
C MET A 321 -18.95 1.63 -0.89
N GLN A 322 -18.42 2.44 0.03
CA GLN A 322 -18.59 3.89 0.00
C GLN A 322 -17.93 4.52 -1.23
N ILE A 323 -16.73 4.06 -1.60
CA ILE A 323 -16.01 4.53 -2.78
C ILE A 323 -16.78 4.18 -4.05
N SER A 324 -17.28 2.94 -4.18
CA SER A 324 -18.10 2.52 -5.32
C SER A 324 -19.33 3.42 -5.49
N THR A 325 -20.05 3.67 -4.39
CA THR A 325 -21.24 4.54 -4.39
C THR A 325 -20.90 5.97 -4.83
N LYS A 326 -19.77 6.51 -4.38
CA LYS A 326 -19.31 7.85 -4.77
C LYS A 326 -18.87 7.89 -6.23
N ALA A 327 -18.22 6.85 -6.74
CA ALA A 327 -17.82 6.76 -8.13
C ALA A 327 -19.05 6.70 -9.06
N ASP A 328 -20.08 5.92 -8.71
CA ASP A 328 -21.36 5.90 -9.43
C ASP A 328 -22.03 7.28 -9.45
N TYR A 329 -22.00 7.99 -8.30
CA TYR A 329 -22.52 9.35 -8.22
C TYR A 329 -21.75 10.31 -9.14
N ILE A 330 -20.41 10.21 -9.21
CA ILE A 330 -19.58 11.01 -10.12
C ILE A 330 -19.90 10.70 -11.57
N HIS A 331 -20.06 9.42 -11.94
CA HIS A 331 -20.49 9.03 -13.29
C HIS A 331 -21.82 9.69 -13.67
N GLY A 332 -22.84 9.57 -12.80
CA GLY A 332 -24.13 10.19 -13.04
C GLY A 332 -24.07 11.72 -13.11
N ALA A 333 -23.23 12.35 -12.29
CA ALA A 333 -23.01 13.80 -12.36
C ALA A 333 -22.30 14.21 -13.66
N ALA A 334 -21.28 13.47 -14.09
CA ALA A 334 -20.56 13.70 -15.32
C ALA A 334 -21.47 13.58 -16.55
N ASP A 335 -22.42 12.64 -16.55
CA ASP A 335 -23.41 12.50 -17.64
C ASP A 335 -24.40 13.68 -17.68
N ARG A 336 -24.90 14.15 -16.53
CA ARG A 336 -25.75 15.33 -16.47
C ARG A 336 -25.04 16.60 -16.92
N ILE A 337 -23.77 16.75 -16.54
CA ILE A 337 -22.91 17.86 -17.00
C ILE A 337 -22.75 17.79 -18.51
N ARG A 338 -22.46 16.63 -19.08
CA ARG A 338 -22.34 16.44 -20.54
C ARG A 338 -23.62 16.84 -21.29
N GLU A 339 -24.79 16.43 -20.79
CA GLU A 339 -26.07 16.84 -21.36
C GLU A 339 -26.28 18.36 -21.28
N SER A 340 -26.00 18.96 -20.12
CA SER A 340 -26.13 20.40 -19.91
C SER A 340 -25.18 21.19 -20.80
N ILE A 341 -23.95 20.70 -21.01
CA ILE A 341 -22.99 21.30 -21.93
C ILE A 341 -23.49 21.20 -23.37
N GLY A 342 -24.05 20.07 -23.80
CA GLY A 342 -24.61 19.95 -25.15
C GLY A 342 -25.72 20.99 -25.39
N GLN A 343 -26.63 21.15 -24.43
CA GLN A 343 -27.68 22.18 -24.52
C GLN A 343 -27.12 23.61 -24.50
N LEU A 344 -26.07 23.87 -23.72
CA LEU A 344 -25.41 25.17 -23.68
C LEU A 344 -24.65 25.45 -24.99
N ASP A 345 -24.00 24.45 -25.56
CA ASP A 345 -23.30 24.55 -26.84
C ASP A 345 -24.27 24.93 -27.96
N ASP A 346 -25.42 24.24 -28.04
CA ASP A 346 -26.48 24.58 -29.00
C ASP A 346 -26.95 26.04 -28.84
N ARG A 347 -27.17 26.50 -27.61
CA ARG A 347 -27.60 27.88 -27.33
C ARG A 347 -26.54 28.92 -27.64
N VAL A 348 -25.28 28.63 -27.32
CA VAL A 348 -24.14 29.50 -27.62
C VAL A 348 -23.98 29.61 -29.14
N ASN A 349 -24.04 28.49 -29.86
CA ASN A 349 -23.94 28.48 -31.32
C ASN A 349 -25.09 29.29 -31.96
N GLN A 350 -26.33 29.15 -31.46
CA GLN A 350 -27.45 29.98 -31.90
C GLN A 350 -27.25 31.47 -31.60
N ALA A 351 -26.71 31.81 -30.43
CA ALA A 351 -26.44 33.21 -30.05
C ALA A 351 -25.32 33.83 -30.90
N VAL A 352 -24.23 33.08 -31.13
CA VAL A 352 -23.15 33.45 -32.06
C VAL A 352 -23.73 33.71 -33.44
N GLU A 353 -24.48 32.76 -33.99
CA GLU A 353 -25.11 32.88 -35.31
C GLU A 353 -26.08 34.07 -35.40
N SER A 354 -26.82 34.35 -34.32
CA SER A 354 -27.71 35.50 -34.25
C SER A 354 -26.93 36.81 -34.30
N ILE A 355 -25.90 36.97 -33.46
CA ILE A 355 -25.11 38.20 -33.36
C ILE A 355 -24.34 38.46 -34.66
N THR A 356 -23.75 37.43 -35.26
CA THR A 356 -22.88 37.58 -36.42
C THR A 356 -23.63 37.84 -37.73
N ASN A 357 -24.94 37.58 -37.74
CA ASN A 357 -25.83 37.79 -38.88
C ASN A 357 -26.99 38.77 -38.59
N GLN A 358 -26.93 39.52 -37.48
CA GLN A 358 -27.91 40.54 -37.11
C GLN A 358 -27.69 41.87 -37.88
N ASN A 359 -28.57 42.85 -37.60
CA ASN A 359 -28.63 44.21 -38.18
C ASN A 359 -27.25 44.73 -38.69
N PRO A 360 -27.13 45.06 -39.99
CA PRO A 360 -25.93 45.64 -40.59
C PRO A 360 -25.37 46.86 -39.85
N GLU A 361 -26.21 47.64 -39.16
CA GLU A 361 -25.81 48.79 -38.33
C GLU A 361 -24.99 48.36 -37.11
N TRP A 362 -25.39 47.28 -36.42
CA TRP A 362 -24.63 46.77 -35.28
C TRP A 362 -23.28 46.23 -35.73
N LEU A 363 -23.26 45.45 -36.81
CA LEU A 363 -22.03 44.88 -37.34
C LEU A 363 -21.05 45.96 -37.82
N LEU A 364 -21.56 47.04 -38.42
CA LEU A 364 -20.77 48.20 -38.80
C LEU A 364 -20.09 48.85 -37.58
N GLU A 365 -20.83 49.07 -36.49
CA GLU A 365 -20.26 49.63 -35.25
C GLU A 365 -19.29 48.66 -34.57
N PHE A 366 -19.57 47.36 -34.58
CA PHE A 366 -18.66 46.32 -34.10
C PHE A 366 -17.32 46.35 -34.85
N LEU A 367 -17.34 46.41 -36.18
CA LEU A 367 -16.12 46.44 -36.99
C LEU A 367 -15.32 47.73 -36.79
N ARG A 368 -16.00 48.87 -36.64
CA ARG A 368 -15.35 50.15 -36.29
C ARG A 368 -14.67 50.07 -34.92
N ALA A 369 -15.29 49.42 -33.95
CA ALA A 369 -14.67 49.15 -32.66
C ALA A 369 -13.42 48.26 -32.82
N ARG A 370 -13.51 47.16 -33.59
CA ARG A 370 -12.34 46.28 -33.84
C ARG A 370 -11.21 46.99 -34.57
N ARG A 371 -11.51 47.89 -35.51
CA ARG A 371 -10.51 48.75 -36.16
C ARG A 371 -9.82 49.66 -35.15
N THR A 372 -10.59 50.23 -34.23
CA THR A 372 -10.06 51.06 -33.14
C THR A 372 -9.18 50.24 -32.18
N ASP A 373 -9.59 49.02 -31.83
CA ASP A 373 -8.80 48.10 -31.01
C ASP A 373 -7.43 47.83 -31.66
N HIS A 374 -7.40 47.63 -32.99
CA HIS A 374 -6.15 47.37 -33.72
C HIS A 374 -5.27 48.62 -33.87
N LEU A 375 -5.86 49.81 -33.97
CA LEU A 375 -5.11 51.07 -33.90
C LEU A 375 -4.41 51.23 -32.53
N GLN A 376 -5.14 50.95 -31.45
CA GLN A 376 -4.59 50.97 -30.09
C GLN A 376 -3.53 49.89 -29.90
N TRP A 377 -3.78 48.68 -30.40
CA TRP A 377 -2.81 47.58 -30.39
C TRP A 377 -1.52 47.95 -31.13
N MET A 378 -1.62 48.57 -32.32
CA MET A 378 -0.45 49.07 -33.06
C MET A 378 0.33 50.13 -32.27
N ALA A 379 -0.38 51.04 -31.59
CA ALA A 379 0.25 52.02 -30.71
C ALA A 379 0.96 51.35 -29.51
N SER A 380 0.38 50.29 -28.93
CA SER A 380 1.03 49.49 -27.88
C SER A 380 2.27 48.75 -28.38
N VAL A 381 2.23 48.20 -29.60
CA VAL A 381 3.42 47.62 -30.25
C VAL A 381 4.50 48.69 -30.41
N ASP A 382 4.15 49.89 -30.89
CA ASP A 382 5.11 51.00 -31.03
C ASP A 382 5.71 51.44 -29.69
N GLN A 383 4.91 51.47 -28.63
CA GLN A 383 5.39 51.74 -27.27
C GLN A 383 6.36 50.66 -26.79
N ALA A 384 6.05 49.37 -27.01
CA ALA A 384 6.93 48.26 -26.65
C ALA A 384 8.26 48.28 -27.41
N LEU A 385 8.22 48.64 -28.70
CA LEU A 385 9.40 48.84 -29.54
C LEU A 385 10.25 50.01 -29.06
N ALA A 386 9.63 51.15 -28.72
CA ALA A 386 10.33 52.32 -28.18
C ALA A 386 10.98 52.03 -26.82
N ALA A 387 10.31 51.23 -25.98
CA ALA A 387 10.82 50.78 -24.69
C ALA A 387 11.87 49.66 -24.81
N MET A 388 12.03 49.04 -25.99
CA MET A 388 12.88 47.86 -26.22
C MET A 388 12.63 46.74 -25.21
N ASN A 389 11.35 46.51 -24.85
CA ASN A 389 10.96 45.51 -23.87
C ASN A 389 10.02 44.46 -24.52
N PRO A 390 10.44 43.18 -24.65
CA PRO A 390 9.59 42.14 -25.24
C PRO A 390 8.34 41.84 -24.38
N GLU A 391 8.42 42.02 -23.06
CA GLU A 391 7.30 41.78 -22.13
C GLU A 391 6.22 42.87 -22.20
N SER A 392 6.51 44.00 -22.86
CA SER A 392 5.55 45.11 -23.02
C SER A 392 4.68 44.97 -24.28
N PHE A 393 4.87 43.92 -25.08
CA PHE A 393 4.02 43.70 -26.26
C PHE A 393 2.57 43.36 -25.86
N PRO A 394 1.57 43.82 -26.63
CA PRO A 394 0.17 43.44 -26.42
C PRO A 394 -0.09 41.97 -26.80
N GLN A 395 -1.34 41.47 -26.64
CA GLN A 395 -1.71 40.10 -27.01
C GLN A 395 -1.26 39.77 -28.45
N LEU A 396 -0.41 38.75 -28.57
CA LEU A 396 0.23 38.36 -29.82
C LEU A 396 -0.47 37.19 -30.51
N ASP A 397 -1.32 36.44 -29.80
CA ASP A 397 -2.11 35.38 -30.39
C ASP A 397 -3.32 35.97 -31.14
N HIS A 398 -3.26 35.87 -32.47
CA HIS A 398 -4.30 36.31 -33.39
C HIS A 398 -5.65 35.62 -33.22
N THR A 399 -5.75 34.51 -32.49
CA THR A 399 -7.04 33.86 -32.21
C THR A 399 -7.71 34.40 -30.94
N ARG A 400 -6.98 35.18 -30.14
CA ARG A 400 -7.40 35.65 -28.81
C ARG A 400 -7.77 37.13 -28.76
N CYS A 401 -7.52 37.90 -29.80
CA CYS A 401 -8.01 39.28 -29.88
C CYS A 401 -9.50 39.30 -30.28
N ASN A 402 -10.22 40.39 -29.97
CA ASN A 402 -11.65 40.50 -30.25
C ASN A 402 -12.00 40.31 -31.72
N MET A 403 -11.12 40.73 -32.63
CA MET A 403 -11.29 40.48 -34.06
C MET A 403 -11.03 39.01 -34.42
N GLY A 404 -9.99 38.41 -33.85
CA GLY A 404 -9.68 36.99 -34.02
C GLY A 404 -10.83 36.10 -33.60
N LEU A 405 -11.44 36.38 -32.45
CA LEU A 405 -12.63 35.67 -31.99
C LEU A 405 -13.76 35.75 -33.01
N TRP A 406 -13.99 36.92 -33.58
CA TRP A 406 -14.98 37.07 -34.65
C TRP A 406 -14.59 36.29 -35.90
N ILE A 407 -13.38 36.46 -36.43
CA ILE A 407 -12.90 35.75 -37.65
C ILE A 407 -13.01 34.22 -37.50
N TYR A 408 -12.69 33.68 -36.32
CA TYR A 408 -12.58 32.23 -36.13
C TYR A 408 -13.82 31.57 -35.52
N LYS A 409 -14.69 32.33 -34.85
CA LYS A 409 -15.88 31.79 -34.18
C LYS A 409 -17.18 32.28 -34.80
N ALA A 410 -17.18 33.35 -35.61
CA ALA A 410 -18.39 33.83 -36.22
C ALA A 410 -18.95 32.86 -37.27
N VAL A 411 -20.27 32.75 -37.32
CA VAL A 411 -20.97 32.08 -38.42
C VAL A 411 -21.47 33.15 -39.37
N VAL A 412 -20.91 33.26 -40.57
CA VAL A 412 -21.35 34.22 -41.58
C VAL A 412 -22.22 33.50 -42.61
N LYS A 413 -23.47 33.94 -42.83
CA LYS A 413 -24.42 33.32 -43.77
C LYS A 413 -24.36 33.88 -45.18
N SER A 414 -24.25 35.20 -45.30
CA SER A 414 -24.26 35.88 -46.60
C SER A 414 -22.96 35.63 -47.36
N ASP A 415 -23.05 35.16 -48.61
CA ASP A 415 -21.86 34.92 -49.46
C ASP A 415 -21.06 36.21 -49.71
N ALA A 416 -21.74 37.35 -49.81
CA ALA A 416 -21.10 38.66 -49.97
C ALA A 416 -20.32 39.07 -48.72
N GLN A 417 -20.91 38.85 -47.53
CA GLN A 417 -20.28 39.11 -46.24
C GLN A 417 -19.12 38.13 -45.99
N ARG A 418 -19.30 36.85 -46.31
CA ARG A 418 -18.30 35.78 -46.17
C ARG A 418 -17.03 36.09 -46.97
N LYS A 419 -17.19 36.56 -48.21
CA LYS A 419 -16.06 36.91 -49.07
C LYS A 419 -15.12 37.96 -48.44
N VAL A 420 -15.69 38.93 -47.72
CA VAL A 420 -14.92 39.99 -47.06
C VAL A 420 -14.42 39.55 -45.68
N HIS A 421 -15.23 38.78 -44.93
CA HIS A 421 -14.83 38.14 -43.68
C HIS A 421 -13.59 37.24 -43.86
N ASP A 422 -13.63 36.32 -44.83
CA ASP A 422 -12.55 35.36 -45.07
C ASP A 422 -11.28 36.04 -45.61
N ALA A 423 -11.44 37.17 -46.32
CA ALA A 423 -10.32 37.97 -46.81
C ALA A 423 -9.51 38.63 -45.67
N LEU A 424 -10.11 38.86 -44.50
CA LEU A 424 -9.44 39.45 -43.35
C LEU A 424 -8.53 38.46 -42.61
N GLU A 425 -8.80 37.15 -42.66
CA GLU A 425 -8.08 36.12 -41.89
C GLU A 425 -6.58 36.12 -42.18
N GLY A 426 -6.20 36.08 -43.46
CA GLY A 426 -4.81 35.99 -43.90
C GLY A 426 -3.96 37.19 -43.46
N PRO A 427 -4.34 38.42 -43.80
CA PRO A 427 -3.65 39.64 -43.36
C PRO A 427 -3.65 39.79 -41.84
N HIS A 428 -4.75 39.48 -41.15
CA HIS A 428 -4.85 39.53 -39.69
C HIS A 428 -3.87 38.57 -39.00
N ARG A 429 -3.80 37.31 -39.44
CA ARG A 429 -2.80 36.34 -38.96
C ARG A 429 -1.38 36.88 -39.16
N ARG A 430 -1.08 37.37 -40.37
CA ARG A 430 0.24 37.94 -40.70
C ARG A 430 0.61 39.14 -39.82
N LEU A 431 -0.35 40.00 -39.46
CA LEU A 431 -0.12 41.15 -38.58
C LEU A 431 0.40 40.68 -37.22
N HIS A 432 -0.30 39.75 -36.58
CA HIS A 432 0.06 39.22 -35.28
C HIS A 432 1.35 38.38 -35.30
N THR A 433 1.55 37.52 -36.32
CA THR A 433 2.81 36.76 -36.47
C THR A 433 4.01 37.71 -36.68
N THR A 434 3.83 38.80 -37.43
CA THR A 434 4.87 39.82 -37.61
C THR A 434 5.20 40.52 -36.29
N ALA A 435 4.22 40.77 -35.42
CA ALA A 435 4.45 41.31 -34.09
C ALA A 435 5.13 40.31 -33.13
N GLN A 436 4.85 39.01 -33.25
CA GLN A 436 5.58 37.96 -32.53
C GLN A 436 7.06 37.95 -32.92
N GLU A 437 7.34 38.05 -34.22
CA GLU A 437 8.70 38.15 -34.73
C GLU A 437 9.39 39.44 -34.26
N LEU A 438 8.68 40.57 -34.22
CA LEU A 438 9.19 41.82 -33.63
C LEU A 438 9.54 41.68 -32.15
N ALA A 439 8.69 41.05 -31.34
CA ALA A 439 8.98 40.80 -29.92
C ALA A 439 10.25 39.95 -29.75
N SER A 440 10.44 38.92 -30.58
CA SER A 440 11.67 38.12 -30.60
C SER A 440 12.90 38.95 -31.02
N LEU A 441 12.79 39.81 -32.04
CA LEU A 441 13.88 40.67 -32.50
C LEU A 441 14.28 41.73 -31.47
N VAL A 442 13.32 42.25 -30.69
CA VAL A 442 13.57 43.13 -29.54
C VAL A 442 14.36 42.40 -28.46
N GLY A 443 13.96 41.17 -28.10
CA GLY A 443 14.68 40.32 -27.15
C GLY A 443 16.12 40.00 -27.59
N GLN A 444 16.36 39.96 -28.91
CA GLN A 444 17.69 39.73 -29.51
C GLN A 444 18.48 41.02 -29.80
N ASN A 445 17.93 42.20 -29.51
CA ASN A 445 18.53 43.53 -29.73
C ASN A 445 18.98 43.82 -31.20
N ARG A 446 18.29 43.25 -32.20
CA ARG A 446 18.62 43.39 -33.64
C ARG A 446 18.00 44.63 -34.27
N LYS A 447 18.51 45.82 -33.92
CA LYS A 447 17.91 47.13 -34.26
C LYS A 447 17.69 47.40 -35.75
N SER A 448 18.55 46.91 -36.65
CA SER A 448 18.40 47.11 -38.10
C SER A 448 17.21 46.33 -38.68
N GLU A 449 16.94 45.15 -38.13
CA GLU A 449 15.86 44.26 -38.60
C GLU A 449 14.51 44.66 -38.01
N ILE A 450 14.50 45.20 -36.79
CA ILE A 450 13.29 45.77 -36.17
C ILE A 450 12.67 46.84 -37.05
N ARG A 451 13.48 47.73 -37.66
CA ARG A 451 12.97 48.80 -38.54
C ARG A 451 12.27 48.23 -39.78
N SER A 452 12.95 47.32 -40.49
CA SER A 452 12.37 46.67 -41.69
C SER A 452 11.10 45.91 -41.36
N LYS A 453 11.08 45.19 -40.22
CA LYS A 453 9.94 44.37 -39.82
C LYS A 453 8.77 45.21 -39.31
N ARG A 454 9.03 46.39 -38.74
CA ARG A 454 7.99 47.35 -38.36
C ARG A 454 7.35 48.03 -39.56
N GLU A 455 8.13 48.32 -40.61
CA GLU A 455 7.60 48.80 -41.90
C GLU A 455 6.71 47.73 -42.55
N GLU A 456 7.11 46.45 -42.50
CA GLU A 456 6.28 45.33 -42.94
C GLU A 456 4.96 45.25 -42.17
N LEU A 457 5.00 45.36 -40.84
CA LEU A 457 3.80 45.41 -39.98
C LEU A 457 2.85 46.55 -40.39
N GLY A 458 3.39 47.73 -40.72
CA GLY A 458 2.61 48.87 -41.18
C GLY A 458 1.89 48.61 -42.50
N LYS A 459 2.59 48.00 -43.47
CA LYS A 459 1.99 47.61 -44.76
C LYS A 459 0.86 46.58 -44.59
N ILE A 460 1.03 45.61 -43.70
CA ILE A 460 -0.01 44.62 -43.38
C ILE A 460 -1.22 45.31 -42.74
N TYR A 461 -0.98 46.28 -41.84
CA TYR A 461 -2.06 47.07 -41.25
C TYR A 461 -2.82 47.90 -42.30
N GLU A 462 -2.12 48.51 -43.27
CA GLU A 462 -2.74 49.22 -44.39
C GLU A 462 -3.58 48.28 -45.28
N GLU A 463 -3.10 47.07 -45.54
CA GLU A 463 -3.82 46.01 -46.25
C GLU A 463 -5.13 45.65 -45.53
N ILE A 464 -5.07 45.44 -44.21
CA ILE A 464 -6.24 45.20 -43.36
C ILE A 464 -7.20 46.41 -43.38
N ALA A 465 -6.68 47.63 -43.23
CA ALA A 465 -7.48 48.85 -43.21
C ALA A 465 -8.21 49.09 -44.54
N ALA A 466 -7.62 48.72 -45.67
CA ALA A 466 -8.27 48.76 -46.98
C ALA A 466 -9.46 47.77 -47.03
N LEU A 467 -9.26 46.53 -46.58
CA LEU A 467 -10.33 45.53 -46.50
C LEU A 467 -11.47 45.98 -45.56
N PHE A 468 -11.15 46.64 -44.45
CA PHE A 468 -12.17 47.23 -43.58
C PHE A 468 -12.96 48.34 -44.27
N ASN A 469 -12.32 49.24 -45.03
CA ASN A 469 -13.03 50.30 -45.74
C ASN A 469 -13.99 49.72 -46.79
N ASP A 470 -13.57 48.66 -47.49
CA ASP A 470 -14.42 47.93 -48.44
C ASP A 470 -15.63 47.31 -47.72
N TYR A 471 -15.41 46.76 -46.52
CA TYR A 471 -16.46 46.14 -45.73
C TYR A 471 -17.42 47.14 -45.10
N GLU A 472 -16.92 48.23 -44.54
CA GLU A 472 -17.70 49.35 -44.01
C GLU A 472 -18.58 49.93 -45.12
N SER A 473 -18.04 50.15 -46.32
CA SER A 473 -18.80 50.64 -47.47
C SER A 473 -19.91 49.68 -47.89
N PHE A 474 -19.63 48.37 -47.87
CA PHE A 474 -20.63 47.34 -48.14
C PHE A 474 -21.78 47.36 -47.12
N LEU A 475 -21.45 47.45 -45.82
CA LEU A 475 -22.44 47.49 -44.76
C LEU A 475 -23.22 48.80 -44.73
N GLU A 476 -22.58 49.94 -44.95
CA GLU A 476 -23.26 51.24 -45.08
C GLU A 476 -24.28 51.24 -46.22
N ALA A 477 -23.93 50.64 -47.37
CA ALA A 477 -24.86 50.45 -48.47
C ALA A 477 -26.04 49.54 -48.09
N ALA A 478 -25.80 48.49 -47.30
CA ALA A 478 -26.84 47.59 -46.80
C ALA A 478 -27.79 48.28 -45.79
N VAL A 479 -27.25 49.04 -44.82
CA VAL A 479 -28.04 49.84 -43.86
C VAL A 479 -28.93 50.86 -44.59
N LEU A 480 -28.38 51.55 -45.60
CA LEU A 480 -29.14 52.50 -46.40
C LEU A 480 -30.24 51.85 -47.25
N ALA A 481 -30.05 50.59 -47.66
CA ALA A 481 -31.07 49.83 -48.38
C ALA A 481 -32.21 49.39 -47.45
N GLU A 482 -31.90 48.96 -46.21
CA GLU A 482 -32.90 48.60 -45.20
C GLU A 482 -33.78 49.80 -44.81
N LEU A 483 -33.17 50.95 -44.49
CA LEU A 483 -33.89 52.18 -44.14
C LEU A 483 -34.84 52.65 -45.24
N ARG A 484 -34.47 52.47 -46.52
CA ARG A 484 -35.34 52.79 -47.67
C ARG A 484 -36.48 51.81 -47.88
N SER A 485 -36.33 50.58 -47.39
CA SER A 485 -37.36 49.54 -47.49
C SER A 485 -38.43 49.67 -46.39
N GLU A 486 -38.05 50.10 -45.19
CA GLU A 486 -38.99 50.39 -44.10
C GLU A 486 -39.86 51.62 -44.40
N ASP A 487 -39.28 52.68 -44.99
CA ASP A 487 -40.02 53.88 -45.45
C ASP A 487 -41.02 53.59 -46.60
N SER A 488 -40.99 52.38 -47.18
CA SER A 488 -41.91 51.96 -48.25
C SER A 488 -43.04 51.03 -47.79
N ALA A 489 -43.05 50.65 -46.51
CA ALA A 489 -44.03 49.73 -45.91
C ALA A 489 -45.08 50.42 -45.01
N ASP A 490 -44.93 51.72 -44.74
CA ASP A 490 -45.96 52.64 -44.23
C ASP A 490 -46.57 53.47 -45.37
#